data_AF-A0A453AW59-F1
#
_entry.id   AF-A0A453AW59-F1
#
_cell.length_a   1.000
_cell.length_b   1.000
_cell.length_c   1.000
_cell.angle_alpha   90.00
_cell.angle_beta   90.00
_cell.angle_gamma   90.00
#
_symmetry.space_group_name_H-M   'P 1'
#
loop_
_entity.id
_entity.type
_entity.pdbx_description
1 polymer ?
#
loop_
_entity_poly.entity_id
_entity_poly.type
_entity_poly.pdbx_seq_one_letter_code
_entity_poly.pdbx_strand_id
1 'polypeptide(L)'
;MLGVKRTERVLPTGTSLTVVGEAIKDDVGTIRIQRPHKGPFYASPKSIDQLILNLGKWAKLYQLASMGFAAFGVFLLAKRALDHFLQRKRQREFHKKARAAAAQRQARDAEGGNGTSDGEPKKDQLVLEICVICLEQEYNAVFVPCGHMCCCMNCSSHVTNCPLCRRRIDQAVRTFRH
;
A
#
# COMPACT_ATOMS: atom_id res chain seq x y z
N MET A 1 37.89 49.89 20.50
CA MET A 1 37.28 49.51 21.80
C MET A 1 35.88 48.99 21.50
N LEU A 2 35.69 47.68 21.42
CA LEU A 2 34.37 47.08 21.16
C LEU A 2 33.57 47.10 22.47
N GLY A 3 32.50 47.90 22.52
CA GLY A 3 31.61 47.98 23.67
C GLY A 3 30.76 46.72 23.80
N VAL A 4 30.99 45.92 24.84
CA VAL A 4 30.18 44.74 25.13
C VAL A 4 28.87 45.19 25.78
N LYS A 5 27.73 44.99 25.10
CA LYS A 5 26.41 45.25 25.67
C LYS A 5 26.07 44.17 26.70
N ARG A 6 26.17 44.48 27.99
CA ARG A 6 25.71 43.62 29.08
C ARG A 6 24.22 43.86 29.31
N THR A 7 23.41 42.80 29.26
CA THR A 7 21.97 42.88 29.55
C THR A 7 21.71 42.14 30.86
N GLU A 8 21.33 42.86 31.91
CA GLU A 8 20.95 42.26 33.19
C GLU A 8 19.43 42.11 33.23
N ARG A 9 18.95 40.93 33.60
CA ARG A 9 17.52 40.66 33.79
C ARG A 9 17.29 40.41 35.27
N VAL A 10 16.46 41.26 35.87
CA VAL A 10 16.05 41.14 37.26
C VAL A 10 14.69 40.43 37.34
N LEU A 11 14.57 39.49 38.29
CA LEU A 11 13.31 38.84 38.63
C LEU A 11 12.71 39.50 39.88
N PRO A 12 11.38 39.65 39.97
CA PRO A 12 10.73 40.10 41.18
C PRO A 12 11.06 39.20 42.37
N THR A 13 11.29 39.80 43.53
CA THR A 13 11.49 39.07 44.79
C THR A 13 10.25 38.23 45.11
N GLY A 14 10.45 36.95 45.43
CA GLY A 14 9.38 35.98 45.67
C GLY A 14 9.00 35.11 44.47
N THR A 15 9.58 35.34 43.28
CA THR A 15 9.36 34.45 42.12
C THR A 15 10.10 33.13 42.32
N SER A 16 9.39 32.00 42.23
CA SER A 16 10.02 30.68 42.22
C SER A 16 10.67 30.42 40.87
N LEU A 17 11.96 30.08 40.89
CA LEU A 17 12.73 29.79 39.69
C LEU A 17 13.38 28.42 39.83
N THR A 18 13.31 27.60 38.79
CA THR A 18 14.00 26.32 38.78
C THR A 18 15.32 26.46 38.06
N VAL A 19 16.41 26.15 38.77
CA VAL A 19 17.78 26.26 38.28
C VAL A 19 18.40 24.87 38.24
N VAL A 20 18.94 24.48 37.09
CA VAL A 20 19.70 23.25 36.91
C VAL A 20 21.16 23.63 36.66
N GLY A 21 22.03 23.27 37.60
CA GLY A 21 23.45 23.58 37.60
C GLY A 21 24.23 22.71 38.58
N GLU A 22 25.50 23.04 38.80
CA GLU A 22 26.38 22.34 39.73
C GLU A 22 26.23 22.92 41.14
N ALA A 23 25.95 22.08 42.13
CA ALA A 23 25.81 22.50 43.51
C ALA A 23 27.18 22.49 44.20
N ILE A 24 27.60 23.64 44.71
CA ILE A 24 28.85 23.81 45.46
C ILE A 24 28.48 24.24 46.88
N LYS A 25 29.18 23.69 47.86
CA LYS A 25 29.02 24.05 49.27
C LYS A 25 30.18 24.98 49.66
N ASP A 26 29.85 26.18 50.13
CA ASP A 26 30.84 27.12 50.64
C ASP A 26 31.36 26.65 52.01
N ASP A 27 32.52 27.17 52.45
CA ASP A 27 33.13 26.85 53.75
C ASP A 27 32.22 27.16 54.96
N VAL A 28 31.26 28.06 54.76
CA VAL A 28 30.23 28.46 55.73
C VAL A 28 29.01 27.52 55.70
N GLY A 29 29.04 26.47 54.88
CA GLY A 29 28.00 25.46 54.77
C GLY A 29 26.80 25.84 53.90
N THR A 30 26.83 27.00 53.25
CA THR A 30 25.77 27.45 52.33
C THR A 30 25.90 26.76 50.97
N ILE A 31 24.78 26.30 50.40
CA ILE A 31 24.76 25.67 49.08
C ILE A 31 24.50 26.74 48.02
N ARG A 32 25.36 26.84 47.01
CA ARG A 32 25.22 27.72 45.85
C ARG A 32 25.20 26.91 44.58
N ILE A 33 24.35 27.30 43.63
CA ILE A 33 24.29 26.66 42.31
C ILE A 33 25.12 27.50 41.35
N GLN A 34 26.14 26.89 40.73
CA GLN A 34 26.99 27.52 39.73
C GLN A 34 26.74 26.89 38.35
N ARG A 35 27.15 27.61 37.30
CA ARG A 35 27.24 27.02 35.96
C ARG A 35 28.21 25.84 36.00
N PRO A 36 27.81 24.64 35.53
CA PRO A 36 28.68 23.47 35.51
C PRO A 36 29.92 23.68 34.63
N HIS A 37 31.04 23.04 34.99
CA HIS A 37 32.26 23.05 34.16
C HIS A 37 32.06 22.43 32.77
N LYS A 38 31.14 21.46 32.66
CA LYS A 38 30.70 20.86 31.40
C LYS A 38 29.18 20.73 31.41
N GLY A 39 28.52 21.40 30.47
CA GLY A 39 27.10 21.26 30.23
C GLY A 39 26.32 22.59 30.26
N PRO A 40 25.05 22.55 29.83
CA PRO A 40 24.19 23.72 29.80
C PRO A 40 23.67 24.08 31.20
N PHE A 41 23.62 25.39 31.48
CA PHE A 41 22.98 25.95 32.67
C PHE A 41 21.57 26.41 32.29
N TYR A 42 20.56 25.87 32.97
CA TYR A 42 19.16 26.19 32.69
C TYR A 42 18.54 26.92 33.87
N ALA A 43 17.87 28.03 33.56
CA ALA A 43 17.06 28.78 34.49
C ALA A 43 15.69 28.94 33.85
N SER A 44 14.67 28.33 34.45
CA SER A 44 13.30 28.34 33.92
C SER A 44 12.31 28.73 35.01
N PRO A 45 11.30 29.56 34.69
CA PRO A 45 10.19 29.85 35.60
C PRO A 45 9.23 28.66 35.77
N LYS A 46 9.37 27.58 34.97
CA LYS A 46 8.58 26.35 35.13
C LYS A 46 9.27 25.39 36.10
N SER A 47 8.48 24.72 36.94
CA SER A 47 8.99 23.67 37.82
C SER A 47 9.48 22.44 37.03
N ILE A 48 10.50 21.75 37.55
CA ILE A 48 11.00 20.49 36.99
C ILE A 48 9.87 19.47 36.83
N ASP A 49 8.95 19.42 37.80
CA ASP A 49 7.82 18.48 37.79
C ASP A 49 6.91 18.70 36.58
N GLN A 50 6.61 19.95 36.22
CA GLN A 50 5.80 20.25 35.04
C GLN A 50 6.50 19.85 33.74
N LEU A 51 7.84 19.95 33.68
CA LEU A 51 8.59 19.47 32.52
C LEU A 51 8.53 17.95 32.40
N ILE A 52 8.78 17.23 33.49
CA ILE A 52 8.81 15.75 33.52
C ILE A 52 7.42 15.17 33.22
N LEU A 53 6.36 15.75 33.79
CA LEU A 53 4.98 15.31 33.56
C LEU A 53 4.57 15.39 32.08
N ASN A 54 5.08 16.38 31.36
CA ASN A 54 4.79 16.52 29.93
C ASN A 54 5.44 15.39 29.13
N LEU A 55 6.72 15.07 29.40
CA LEU A 55 7.42 13.97 28.73
C LEU A 55 6.71 12.62 28.94
N GLY A 56 6.23 12.34 30.15
CA GLY A 56 5.48 11.12 30.44
C GLY A 56 4.19 10.99 29.63
N LYS A 57 3.45 12.08 29.44
CA LYS A 57 2.23 12.11 28.60
C LYS A 57 2.55 11.80 27.14
N TRP A 58 3.57 12.46 26.56
CA TRP A 58 3.97 12.20 25.18
C TRP A 58 4.47 10.76 24.99
N ALA A 59 5.26 10.23 25.93
CA ALA A 59 5.73 8.85 25.88
C ALA A 59 4.57 7.84 25.84
N LYS A 60 3.56 8.02 26.70
CA LYS A 60 2.34 7.18 26.70
C LYS A 60 1.56 7.30 25.39
N LEU A 61 1.46 8.50 24.83
CA LEU A 61 0.78 8.78 23.58
C LEU A 61 1.48 8.09 22.40
N TYR A 62 2.81 8.18 22.33
CA TYR A 62 3.62 7.48 21.33
C TYR A 62 3.53 5.96 21.48
N GLN A 63 3.54 5.44 22.71
CA GLN A 63 3.39 4.01 22.96
C GLN A 63 2.04 3.49 22.44
N LEU A 64 0.95 4.21 22.74
CA LEU A 64 -0.39 3.86 22.24
C LEU A 64 -0.49 3.94 20.72
N ALA A 65 0.06 5.00 20.11
CA ALA A 65 0.09 5.16 18.66
C ALA A 65 0.85 4.01 17.98
N SER A 66 2.03 3.64 18.51
CA SER A 66 2.83 2.53 17.97
C SER A 66 2.08 1.20 17.99
N MET A 67 1.35 0.93 19.07
CA MET A 67 0.54 -0.28 19.23
C MET A 67 -0.63 -0.30 18.24
N GLY A 68 -1.26 0.87 18.01
CA GLY A 68 -2.32 1.03 17.02
C GLY A 68 -1.83 0.77 15.58
N PHE A 69 -0.70 1.34 15.19
CA PHE A 69 -0.11 1.09 13.87
C PHE A 69 0.32 -0.37 13.68
N ALA A 70 0.86 -1.00 14.72
CA ALA A 70 1.20 -2.42 14.68
C ALA A 70 -0.03 -3.31 14.48
N ALA A 71 -1.11 -3.07 15.23
CA ALA A 71 -2.36 -3.81 15.08
C ALA A 71 -2.97 -3.62 13.68
N PHE A 72 -2.96 -2.39 13.16
CA PHE A 72 -3.44 -2.08 11.82
C PHE A 72 -2.61 -2.79 10.73
N GLY A 73 -1.28 -2.78 10.86
CA GLY A 73 -0.39 -3.50 9.96
C GLY A 73 -0.66 -5.01 9.94
N VAL A 74 -0.79 -5.63 11.11
CA VAL A 74 -1.13 -7.06 11.23
C VAL A 74 -2.50 -7.36 10.60
N PHE A 75 -3.50 -6.50 10.82
CA PHE A 75 -4.83 -6.67 10.23
C PHE A 75 -4.79 -6.63 8.70
N LEU A 76 -4.05 -5.69 8.09
CA LEU A 76 -3.92 -5.60 6.64
C LEU A 76 -3.22 -6.83 6.04
N LEU A 77 -2.14 -7.30 6.67
CA LEU A 77 -1.43 -8.50 6.24
C LEU A 77 -2.32 -9.74 6.37
N ALA A 78 -3.04 -9.88 7.49
CA ALA A 78 -3.97 -10.98 7.73
C ALA A 78 -5.11 -10.96 6.70
N LYS A 79 -5.71 -9.80 6.42
CA LYS A 79 -6.76 -9.64 5.42
C LYS A 79 -6.26 -10.04 4.02
N ARG A 80 -5.08 -9.56 3.61
CA ARG A 80 -4.49 -9.92 2.32
C ARG A 80 -4.16 -11.41 2.23
N ALA A 81 -3.67 -12.01 3.31
CA ALA A 81 -3.41 -13.44 3.38
C ALA A 81 -4.71 -14.27 3.30
N LEU A 82 -5.76 -13.84 4.01
CA LEU A 82 -7.09 -14.46 3.98
C LEU A 82 -7.68 -14.41 2.58
N ASP A 83 -7.73 -13.24 1.94
CA ASP A 83 -8.28 -13.09 0.58
C ASP A 83 -7.54 -13.99 -0.41
N HIS A 84 -6.21 -14.00 -0.36
CA HIS A 84 -5.39 -14.84 -1.21
C HIS A 84 -5.60 -16.34 -0.94
N PHE A 85 -5.76 -16.75 0.33
CA PHE A 85 -6.04 -18.13 0.69
C PHE A 85 -7.44 -18.57 0.24
N LEU A 86 -8.44 -17.71 0.41
CA LEU A 86 -9.81 -17.94 -0.04
C LEU A 86 -9.88 -18.06 -1.56
N GLN A 87 -9.17 -17.20 -2.30
CA GLN A 87 -9.06 -17.28 -3.76
C GLN A 87 -8.39 -18.59 -4.21
N ARG A 88 -7.26 -18.96 -3.59
CA ARG A 88 -6.59 -20.24 -3.87
C ARG A 88 -7.48 -21.44 -3.57
N LYS A 89 -8.23 -21.42 -2.47
CA LYS A 89 -9.17 -22.49 -2.12
C LYS A 89 -10.28 -22.59 -3.16
N ARG A 90 -10.86 -21.46 -3.57
CA ARG A 90 -11.91 -21.41 -4.61
C ARG A 90 -11.40 -21.96 -5.96
N GLN A 91 -10.17 -21.63 -6.35
CA GLN A 91 -9.55 -22.18 -7.57
C GLN A 91 -9.32 -23.69 -7.48
N ARG A 92 -8.90 -24.22 -6.32
CA ARG A 92 -8.74 -25.67 -6.11
C ARG A 92 -10.08 -26.40 -6.22
N GLU A 93 -11.13 -25.86 -5.62
CA GLU A 93 -12.48 -26.41 -5.73
C GLU A 93 -12.98 -26.42 -7.17
N PHE A 94 -12.75 -25.33 -7.93
CA PHE A 94 -13.10 -25.26 -9.34
C PHE A 94 -12.33 -26.30 -10.17
N HIS A 95 -11.01 -26.41 -9.99
CA HIS A 95 -10.20 -27.41 -10.69
C HIS A 95 -10.60 -28.84 -10.34
N LYS A 96 -10.95 -29.13 -9.08
CA LYS A 96 -11.43 -30.45 -8.66
C LYS A 96 -12.75 -30.80 -9.36
N LYS A 97 -13.70 -29.87 -9.41
CA LYS A 97 -14.97 -30.04 -10.14
C LYS A 97 -14.75 -30.22 -11.63
N ALA A 98 -13.85 -29.44 -12.23
CA ALA A 98 -13.50 -29.55 -13.65
C ALA A 98 -12.87 -30.91 -13.99
N ARG A 99 -11.95 -31.42 -13.16
CA ARG A 99 -11.36 -32.76 -13.33
C ARG A 99 -12.38 -33.88 -13.17
N ALA A 100 -13.25 -33.81 -12.17
CA ALA A 100 -14.32 -34.79 -11.98
C ALA A 100 -15.29 -34.81 -13.17
N ALA A 101 -15.68 -33.64 -13.68
CA ALA A 101 -16.51 -33.52 -14.87
C ALA A 101 -15.80 -34.04 -16.13
N ALA A 102 -14.49 -33.83 -16.27
CA ALA A 102 -13.69 -34.37 -17.37
C ALA A 102 -13.58 -35.91 -17.31
N ALA A 103 -13.36 -36.48 -16.13
CA ALA A 103 -13.34 -37.93 -15.93
C ALA A 103 -14.69 -38.58 -16.24
N GLN A 104 -15.81 -37.94 -15.87
CA GLN A 104 -17.15 -38.42 -16.22
C GLN A 104 -17.43 -38.37 -17.73
N ARG A 105 -16.91 -37.37 -18.44
CA ARG A 105 -17.01 -37.32 -19.91
C ARG A 105 -16.24 -38.47 -20.56
N GLN A 106 -15.00 -38.70 -20.14
CA GLN A 106 -14.19 -39.82 -20.65
C GLN A 106 -14.86 -41.19 -20.41
N ALA A 107 -15.50 -41.39 -19.26
CA ALA A 107 -16.24 -42.62 -19.00
C ALA A 107 -17.45 -42.80 -19.94
N ARG A 108 -18.21 -41.72 -20.22
CA ARG A 108 -19.33 -41.74 -21.17
C ARG A 108 -18.88 -41.96 -22.61
N ASP A 109 -17.76 -41.35 -23.01
CA ASP A 109 -17.19 -41.50 -24.34
C ASP A 109 -16.63 -42.92 -24.56
N ALA A 110 -16.14 -43.58 -23.50
CA ALA A 110 -15.70 -44.97 -23.53
C ALA A 110 -16.86 -45.98 -23.62
N GLU A 111 -18.03 -45.67 -23.05
CA GLU A 111 -19.25 -46.50 -23.14
C GLU A 111 -20.05 -46.26 -24.43
N GLY A 112 -19.92 -45.08 -25.06
CA GLY A 112 -20.64 -44.67 -26.27
C GLY A 112 -19.96 -45.03 -27.61
N GLY A 113 -18.94 -45.87 -27.60
CA GLY A 113 -18.13 -46.22 -28.78
C GLY A 113 -18.82 -47.16 -29.78
N ASN A 114 -19.97 -46.77 -30.35
CA ASN A 114 -20.43 -47.28 -31.63
C ASN A 114 -21.38 -46.28 -32.31
N GLY A 115 -20.89 -45.56 -33.33
CA GLY A 115 -21.76 -44.84 -34.27
C GLY A 115 -21.27 -43.46 -34.71
N THR A 116 -20.48 -43.46 -35.79
CA THR A 116 -20.46 -42.47 -36.90
C THR A 116 -20.09 -41.00 -36.64
N SER A 117 -19.40 -40.48 -37.65
CA SER A 117 -18.79 -39.17 -37.79
C SER A 117 -19.74 -37.97 -37.72
N ASP A 118 -19.08 -36.82 -37.54
CA ASP A 118 -19.51 -35.46 -37.87
C ASP A 118 -20.20 -34.64 -36.76
N GLY A 119 -19.39 -33.78 -36.13
CA GLY A 119 -19.86 -32.74 -35.22
C GLY A 119 -18.75 -32.15 -34.34
N GLU A 120 -17.92 -31.27 -34.91
CA GLU A 120 -16.95 -30.44 -34.18
C GLU A 120 -17.57 -29.74 -32.95
N PRO A 121 -16.88 -29.67 -31.80
CA PRO A 121 -17.38 -28.96 -30.64
C PRO A 121 -17.19 -27.45 -30.86
N LYS A 122 -18.30 -26.73 -31.13
CA LYS A 122 -18.43 -25.26 -30.99
C LYS A 122 -18.15 -24.82 -29.55
N LYS A 123 -16.87 -24.79 -29.14
CA LYS A 123 -16.42 -24.24 -27.84
C LYS A 123 -15.42 -23.10 -27.97
N ASP A 124 -14.82 -22.95 -29.14
CA ASP A 124 -13.80 -21.90 -29.36
C ASP A 124 -14.41 -20.52 -29.62
N GLN A 125 -15.70 -20.43 -29.93
CA GLN A 125 -16.32 -19.19 -30.39
C GLN A 125 -16.53 -18.13 -29.29
N LEU A 126 -16.64 -18.53 -28.01
CA LEU A 126 -16.83 -17.59 -26.89
C LEU A 126 -15.53 -16.91 -26.42
N VAL A 127 -14.36 -17.50 -26.73
CA VAL A 127 -13.06 -16.90 -26.38
C VAL A 127 -12.65 -15.83 -27.41
N LEU A 128 -13.27 -15.84 -28.60
CA LEU A 128 -12.93 -14.91 -29.67
C LEU A 128 -13.48 -13.50 -29.45
N GLU A 129 -14.52 -13.32 -28.63
CA GLU A 129 -15.25 -12.04 -28.50
C GLU A 129 -14.61 -11.02 -27.54
N ILE A 130 -13.57 -11.42 -26.81
CA ILE A 130 -12.90 -10.58 -25.81
C ILE A 130 -11.61 -9.98 -26.41
N CYS A 131 -11.30 -8.75 -26.04
CA CYS A 131 -10.05 -8.08 -26.40
C CYS A 131 -8.84 -8.94 -25.99
N VAL A 132 -7.98 -9.30 -26.96
CA VAL A 132 -6.81 -10.17 -26.73
C VAL A 132 -5.70 -9.51 -25.90
N ILE A 133 -5.81 -8.22 -25.61
CA ILE A 133 -4.82 -7.45 -24.84
C ILE A 133 -5.22 -7.37 -23.37
N CYS A 134 -6.41 -6.84 -23.07
CA CYS A 134 -6.84 -6.70 -21.67
C CYS A 134 -7.57 -7.93 -21.12
N LEU A 135 -8.11 -8.79 -22.00
CA LEU A 135 -8.94 -9.95 -21.62
C LEU A 135 -10.12 -9.61 -20.70
N GLU A 136 -10.56 -8.35 -20.71
CA GLU A 136 -11.56 -7.81 -19.77
C GLU A 136 -12.80 -7.27 -20.49
N GLN A 137 -12.61 -6.62 -21.64
CA GLN A 137 -13.68 -6.00 -22.43
C GLN A 137 -13.81 -6.70 -23.78
N GLU A 138 -15.02 -6.72 -24.33
CA GLU A 138 -15.27 -7.20 -25.69
C GLU A 138 -14.48 -6.39 -26.73
N TYR A 139 -14.05 -7.04 -27.82
CA TYR A 139 -13.42 -6.31 -28.91
C TYR A 139 -14.45 -5.39 -29.58
N ASN A 140 -14.07 -4.15 -29.83
CA ASN A 140 -14.96 -3.16 -30.46
C ASN A 140 -14.20 -2.16 -31.34
N ALA A 141 -12.97 -2.50 -31.74
CA ALA A 141 -12.15 -1.73 -32.65
C ALA A 141 -11.72 -2.57 -33.86
N VAL A 142 -11.79 -1.98 -35.05
CA VAL A 142 -11.28 -2.53 -36.33
C VAL A 142 -10.01 -1.77 -36.70
N PHE A 143 -8.97 -2.49 -37.08
CA PHE A 143 -7.72 -1.88 -37.57
C PHE A 143 -7.71 -1.69 -39.09
N VAL A 144 -7.42 -0.48 -39.56
CA VAL A 144 -7.27 -0.15 -40.98
C VAL A 144 -5.78 -0.10 -41.34
N PRO A 145 -5.34 -0.70 -42.47
CA PRO A 145 -6.14 -1.34 -43.53
C PRO A 145 -6.33 -2.86 -43.39
N CYS A 146 -5.90 -3.49 -42.28
CA CYS A 146 -5.89 -4.96 -42.20
C CYS A 146 -7.25 -5.61 -41.86
N GLY A 147 -8.24 -4.86 -41.38
CA GLY A 147 -9.59 -5.33 -41.08
C GLY A 147 -9.74 -6.18 -39.81
N HIS A 148 -8.66 -6.45 -39.07
CA HIS A 148 -8.72 -7.33 -37.91
C HIS A 148 -9.41 -6.68 -36.70
N MET A 149 -10.32 -7.42 -36.07
CA MET A 149 -11.06 -7.05 -34.87
C MET A 149 -10.65 -7.95 -33.70
N CYS A 150 -9.65 -7.54 -32.94
CA CYS A 150 -9.13 -8.32 -31.82
C CYS A 150 -8.96 -7.51 -30.53
N CYS A 151 -9.23 -6.21 -30.54
CA CYS A 151 -8.98 -5.31 -29.41
C CYS A 151 -10.19 -4.43 -29.09
N CYS A 152 -10.30 -4.01 -27.84
CA CYS A 152 -11.18 -2.92 -27.45
C CYS A 152 -10.54 -1.56 -27.80
N MET A 153 -11.35 -0.51 -27.85
CA MET A 153 -10.92 0.84 -28.24
C MET A 153 -9.89 1.46 -27.27
N ASN A 154 -9.85 1.00 -26.01
CA ASN A 154 -8.85 1.46 -25.06
C ASN A 154 -7.49 0.80 -25.33
N CYS A 155 -7.47 -0.47 -25.73
CA CYS A 155 -6.22 -1.16 -26.04
C CYS A 155 -5.70 -0.81 -27.44
N SER A 156 -6.58 -0.45 -28.39
CA SER A 156 -6.19 -0.08 -29.76
C SER A 156 -5.31 1.17 -29.82
N SER A 157 -5.46 2.12 -28.89
CA SER A 157 -4.65 3.34 -28.82
C SER A 157 -3.21 3.09 -28.37
N HIS A 158 -2.93 1.95 -27.74
CA HIS A 158 -1.61 1.59 -27.21
C HIS A 158 -0.80 0.70 -28.15
N VAL A 159 -1.31 0.37 -29.33
CA VAL A 159 -0.64 -0.51 -30.30
C VAL A 159 -0.46 0.16 -31.65
N THR A 160 0.73 0.06 -32.23
CA THR A 160 1.05 0.60 -33.57
C THR A 160 0.89 -0.43 -34.67
N ASN A 161 0.89 -1.72 -34.32
CA ASN A 161 0.81 -2.84 -35.24
C ASN A 161 -0.30 -3.79 -34.81
N CYS A 162 -1.00 -4.38 -35.77
CA CYS A 162 -2.05 -5.34 -35.50
C CYS A 162 -1.49 -6.60 -34.79
N PRO A 163 -2.03 -7.01 -33.64
CA PRO A 163 -1.56 -8.21 -32.92
C PRO A 163 -1.68 -9.52 -33.72
N LEU A 164 -2.61 -9.58 -34.69
CA LEU A 164 -2.85 -10.78 -35.49
C LEU A 164 -1.93 -10.87 -36.71
N CYS A 165 -1.87 -9.81 -37.53
CA CYS A 165 -1.16 -9.84 -38.81
C CYS A 165 0.11 -8.97 -38.84
N ARG A 166 0.45 -8.30 -37.74
CA ARG A 166 1.63 -7.42 -37.57
C ARG A 166 1.71 -6.23 -38.53
N ARG A 167 0.71 -6.01 -39.38
CA ARG A 167 0.59 -4.85 -40.27
C ARG A 167 0.46 -3.57 -39.43
N ARG A 168 1.10 -2.49 -39.87
CA ARG A 168 0.99 -1.16 -39.25
C ARG A 168 -0.46 -0.69 -39.30
N ILE A 169 -0.92 -0.10 -38.19
CA ILE A 169 -2.27 0.43 -38.04
C ILE A 169 -2.22 1.92 -38.42
N ASP A 170 -3.00 2.29 -39.44
CA ASP A 170 -3.14 3.70 -39.83
C ASP A 170 -4.29 4.35 -39.07
N GLN A 171 -5.37 3.60 -38.82
CA GLN A 171 -6.51 4.05 -38.05
C GLN A 171 -7.18 2.89 -37.31
N ALA A 172 -7.68 3.15 -36.10
CA ALA A 172 -8.57 2.24 -35.37
C ALA A 172 -9.98 2.84 -35.33
N VAL A 173 -10.97 2.10 -35.83
CA VAL A 173 -12.37 2.55 -35.92
C VAL A 173 -13.23 1.75 -34.94
N ARG A 174 -14.05 2.44 -34.14
CA ARG A 174 -14.98 1.80 -33.21
C ARG A 174 -16.18 1.21 -33.96
N THR A 175 -16.51 -0.04 -33.68
CA THR A 175 -17.71 -0.71 -34.20
C THR A 175 -18.77 -0.83 -33.13
N PHE A 176 -20.02 -0.60 -33.51
CA PHE A 176 -21.20 -0.86 -32.70
C PHE A 176 -21.94 -2.06 -33.29
N ARG A 177 -22.23 -3.05 -32.46
CA ARG A 177 -23.04 -4.21 -32.83
C ARG A 177 -24.43 -4.02 -32.21
N HIS A 178 -25.47 -4.29 -32.99
CA HIS A 178 -26.87 -4.27 -32.57
C HIS A 178 -27.29 -5.60 -31.98
#